data_AF-A0A412XPS9-F1
#
_entry.id   AF-A0A412XPS9-F1
#
_cell.length_a   1.000
_cell.length_b   1.000
_cell.length_c   1.000
_cell.angle_alpha   90.00
_cell.angle_beta   90.00
_cell.angle_gamma   90.00
#
_symmetry.space_group_name_H-M   'P 1'
#
loop_
_entity.id
_entity.type
_entity.pdbx_description
1 polymer ?
#
loop_
_entity_poly.entity_id
_entity_poly.type
_entity_poly.pdbx_seq_one_letter_code
_entity_poly.pdbx_strand_id
1 'polypeptide(L)' 'VSLLKCRLLVACYAEVFDEELAAEAHAIIDGWKERELTREEFEMVEHLKSLEENPYPNMDME' A
#
# COMPACT_ATOMS: atom_id res chain seq x y z
N VAL A 1 -13.13 -2.47 8.30
CA VAL A 1 -12.31 -2.13 7.10
C VAL A 1 -11.70 -3.42 6.53
N SER A 2 -11.63 -3.59 5.21
CA SER A 2 -11.29 -4.87 4.55
C SER A 2 -9.86 -4.90 3.97
N LEU A 3 -9.06 -5.89 4.36
CA LEU A 3 -7.72 -6.17 3.83
C LEU A 3 -7.71 -6.36 2.31
N LEU A 4 -8.75 -7.01 1.76
CA LEU A 4 -8.89 -7.23 0.33
C LEU A 4 -8.99 -5.91 -0.44
N LYS A 5 -9.70 -4.92 0.10
CA LYS A 5 -9.83 -3.60 -0.53
C LYS A 5 -8.47 -2.90 -0.58
N CYS A 6 -7.70 -2.93 0.51
CA CYS A 6 -6.35 -2.37 0.55
C CYS A 6 -5.43 -3.02 -0.48
N ARG A 7 -5.42 -4.37 -0.56
CA ARG A 7 -4.64 -5.11 -1.57
C ARG A 7 -4.94 -4.68 -2.99
N LEU A 8 -6.23 -4.50 -3.31
CA LEU A 8 -6.66 -4.09 -4.64
C LEU A 8 -6.23 -2.66 -4.96
N LEU A 9 -6.34 -1.73 -4.00
CA LEU A 9 -5.89 -0.35 -4.15
C LEU A 9 -4.39 -0.26 -4.39
N VAL A 10 -3.59 -0.98 -3.61
CA VAL A 10 -2.12 -1.00 -3.76
C VAL A 10 -1.72 -1.60 -5.11
N ALA A 11 -2.39 -2.67 -5.54
CA ALA A 11 -2.14 -3.28 -6.85
C ALA A 11 -2.47 -2.31 -8.00
N CYS A 12 -3.62 -1.64 -7.95
CA CYS A 12 -3.98 -0.62 -8.94
C CYS A 12 -2.99 0.56 -8.90
N TYR A 13 -2.60 1.02 -7.71
CA TYR A 13 -1.59 2.07 -7.55
C TYR A 13 -0.26 1.71 -8.20
N ALA A 14 0.22 0.47 -8.06
CA ALA A 14 1.46 0.03 -8.70
C ALA A 14 1.39 0.01 -10.24
N GLU A 15 0.19 -0.03 -10.83
CA GLU A 15 0.00 0.00 -12.29
C GLU A 15 -0.18 1.42 -12.84
N VAL A 16 -0.90 2.29 -12.12
CA VAL A 16 -1.27 3.63 -12.61
C VAL A 16 -0.57 4.79 -11.89
N PHE A 17 0.10 4.52 -10.77
CA PHE A 17 0.76 5.49 -9.89
C PHE A 17 -0.14 6.67 -9.50
N ASP A 18 -1.43 6.40 -9.29
CA ASP A 18 -2.44 7.40 -8.96
C ASP A 18 -2.46 7.66 -7.45
N GLU A 19 -2.12 8.89 -7.05
CA GLU A 19 -2.04 9.33 -5.66
C GLU A 19 -3.38 9.18 -4.92
N GLU A 20 -4.52 9.24 -5.61
CA GLU A 20 -5.85 9.04 -5.00
C GLU A 20 -6.02 7.61 -4.48
N LEU A 21 -5.43 6.62 -5.17
CA LEU A 21 -5.46 5.21 -4.75
C LEU A 21 -4.59 4.98 -3.52
N ALA A 22 -3.40 5.59 -3.48
CA ALA A 22 -2.53 5.55 -2.32
C ALA A 22 -3.19 6.21 -1.10
N ALA A 23 -3.84 7.37 -1.29
CA ALA A 23 -4.57 8.06 -0.23
C ALA A 23 -5.73 7.22 0.34
N GLU A 24 -6.49 6.52 -0.52
CA GLU A 24 -7.55 5.62 -0.04
C GLU A 24 -6.98 4.40 0.70
N ALA A 25 -5.85 3.85 0.25
CA ALA A 25 -5.16 2.77 0.95
C ALA A 25 -4.66 3.22 2.33
N HIS A 26 -4.08 4.42 2.44
CA HIS A 26 -3.67 5.00 3.72
C HIS A 26 -4.84 5.24 4.66
N ALA A 27 -5.99 5.70 4.17
CA ALA A 27 -7.20 5.85 4.98
C ALA A 27 -7.70 4.51 5.56
N ILE A 28 -7.54 3.42 4.80
CA ILE A 28 -7.86 2.06 5.26
C ILE A 28 -6.88 1.60 6.33
N ILE A 29 -5.58 1.82 6.11
CA ILE A 29 -4.50 1.46 7.04
C ILE A 29 -4.64 2.22 8.36
N ASP A 30 -5.01 3.50 8.30
CA ASP A 30 -5.22 4.31 9.51
C ASP A 30 -6.34 3.74 10.38
N GLY A 31 -7.42 3.26 9.76
CA GLY A 31 -8.49 2.53 10.43
C GLY A 31 -8.09 1.15 10.99
N TRP A 32 -6.89 0.66 10.71
CA TRP A 32 -6.33 -0.55 11.34
C TRP A 32 -5.44 -0.24 12.54
N LYS A 33 -4.88 0.97 12.64
CA LYS A 33 -4.01 1.37 13.77
C LYS A 33 -4.73 1.37 15.13
N GLU A 34 -6.06 1.36 15.11
CA GLU A 34 -6.91 1.27 16.30
C GLU A 34 -6.92 -0.14 16.94
N ARG A 35 -6.37 -1.15 16.25
CA ARG A 35 -6.30 -2.55 16.71
C ARG A 35 -4.90 -3.14 16.47
N GLU A 36 -4.61 -4.28 17.10
CA GLU A 36 -3.40 -5.04 16.77
C GLU A 36 -3.49 -5.53 15.31
N LEU A 37 -2.51 -5.11 14.50
CA LEU A 37 -2.39 -5.49 13.11
C LEU A 37 -2.06 -6.98 13.01
N THR A 38 -2.76 -7.68 12.14
CA THR A 38 -2.33 -9.00 11.71
C THR A 38 -1.07 -8.90 10.86
N ARG A 39 -0.31 -10.00 10.79
CA ARG A 39 0.90 -10.08 9.96
C ARG A 39 0.63 -9.66 8.51
N GLU A 40 -0.49 -10.09 7.94
CA GLU A 40 -0.88 -9.75 6.59
C GLU A 40 -1.18 -8.26 6.40
N GLU A 41 -1.81 -7.61 7.39
CA GLU A 41 -2.06 -6.16 7.36
C GLU A 41 -0.72 -5.40 7.43
N PHE A 42 0.20 -5.84 8.28
CA PHE A 42 1.54 -5.24 8.39
C PHE A 42 2.34 -5.37 7.08
N GLU A 43 2.33 -6.55 6.45
CA GLU A 43 2.98 -6.77 5.14
C GLU A 43 2.42 -5.85 4.05
N MET A 44 1.13 -5.50 4.10
CA MET A 44 0.52 -4.56 3.16
C MET A 44 0.95 -3.12 3.39
N VAL A 45 1.09 -2.69 4.65
CA VAL A 45 1.60 -1.35 4.96
C VAL A 45 3.02 -1.20 4.46
N GLU A 46 3.89 -2.18 4.75
CA GLU A 46 5.27 -2.18 4.28
C GLU A 46 5.35 -2.21 2.75
N HIS A 47 4.48 -2.98 2.08
CA HIS A 47 4.46 -3.06 0.62
C HIS A 47 4.06 -1.74 -0.04
N LEU A 48 3.00 -1.08 0.45
CA LEU A 48 2.59 0.23 -0.04
C LEU A 48 3.72 1.26 0.16
N LYS A 49 4.33 1.27 1.35
CA LYS A 49 5.42 2.19 1.66
C LYS A 49 6.64 1.97 0.77
N SER A 50 6.98 0.72 0.51
CA SER A 50 8.06 0.34 -0.42
C SER A 50 7.77 0.80 -1.86
N LEU A 51 6.52 0.72 -2.32
CA LEU A 51 6.11 1.24 -3.62
C LEU A 51 6.17 2.78 -3.70
N GLU A 52 5.86 3.47 -2.61
CA GLU A 52 5.97 4.95 -2.53
C GLU A 52 7.42 5.42 -2.45
N GLU A 53 8.26 4.73 -1.67
CA GLU A 53 9.69 5.04 -1.52
C GLU A 53 10.50 4.62 -2.76
N ASN A 54 10.05 3.58 -3.47
CA ASN A 54 10.69 3.06 -4.67
C ASN A 54 9.67 2.80 -5.79
N PRO A 55 9.15 3.86 -6.44
CA PRO A 55 8.20 3.71 -7.54
C PRO A 55 8.81 3.05 -8.78
N TYR A 56 10.15 3.04 -8.90
CA TYR A 56 10.86 2.45 -10.04
C TYR A 56 12.03 1.57 -9.59
N PRO A 57 11.76 0.40 -9.00
CA PRO A 57 12.80 -0.50 -8.47
C PRO A 57 13.74 -1.06 -9.55
N ASN A 58 13.36 -0.92 -10.83
CA ASN A 58 14.12 -1.42 -11.97
C ASN A 58 14.95 -0.36 -12.71
N MET A 59 14.94 0.92 -12.28
CA MET A 59 15.79 1.96 -12.91
C MET A 59 17.17 2.12 -12.25
N ASP A 60 17.42 1.50 -11.10
CA ASP A 60 18.73 1.54 -10.41
C ASP A 60 19.74 0.47 -10.89
N MET A 61 19.45 -0.26 -11.97
CA MET A 61 20.44 -1.11 -12.65
C MET A 61 20.94 -0.43 -13.93
N GLU A 62 21.89 0.50 -13.78
CA GLU A 62 22.86 0.88 -14.82
C GLU A 62 24.24 0.30 -14.50
#